data_AF-A0A7W0WBH7-F1
#
_entry.id   AF-A0A7W0WBH7-F1
#
_cell.length_a   1.000
_cell.length_b   1.000
_cell.length_c   1.000
_cell.angle_alpha   90.00
_cell.angle_beta   90.00
_cell.angle_gamma   90.00
#
_symmetry.space_group_name_H-M   'P 1'
#
loop_
_entity.id
_entity.type
_entity.pdbx_description
1 polymer ?
#
loop_
_entity_poly.entity_id
_entity_poly.type
_entity_poly.pdbx_seq_one_letter_code
_entity_poly.pdbx_strand_id
1 'polypeptide(L)' 'MNERFEAAAKLYDAAADELERAAAHCRTAAGHFRDAEVPRAAAHAWAARGHVLEAQQSLDEQAREHARRSTP' A
#
# COMPACT_ATOMS: atom_id res chain seq x y z
N MET A 1 1.18 26.67 1.79
CA MET A 1 1.46 25.58 0.85
C MET A 1 0.25 25.43 -0.06
N ASN A 2 0.41 25.11 -1.35
CA ASN A 2 -0.74 24.91 -2.25
C ASN A 2 -1.51 23.66 -1.78
N GLU A 3 -2.79 23.82 -1.44
CA GLU A 3 -3.67 22.75 -0.94
C GLU A 3 -3.67 21.52 -1.85
N ARG A 4 -3.47 21.73 -3.15
CA ARG A 4 -3.40 20.64 -4.13
C ARG A 4 -2.13 19.80 -4.02
N PHE A 5 -0.99 20.44 -3.79
CA PHE A 5 0.27 19.71 -3.61
C PHE A 5 0.25 18.94 -2.30
N GLU A 6 -0.39 19.50 -1.27
CA GLU A 6 -0.62 18.79 -0.01
C GLU A 6 -1.55 17.58 -0.18
N ALA A 7 -2.63 17.71 -0.95
CA ALA A 7 -3.52 16.58 -1.23
C ALA A 7 -2.79 15.45 -1.98
N ALA A 8 -1.95 15.79 -2.96
CA ALA A 8 -1.14 14.80 -3.67
C ALA A 8 -0.09 14.14 -2.75
N ALA A 9 0.59 14.93 -1.91
CA ALA A 9 1.56 14.41 -0.95
C ALA A 9 0.91 13.38 -0.01
N LYS A 10 -0.27 13.68 0.53
CA LYS A 10 -1.02 12.76 1.40
C LYS A 10 -1.34 11.42 0.76
N LEU A 11 -1.63 11.38 -0.54
CA LEU A 11 -1.86 10.12 -1.25
C LEU A 11 -0.58 9.29 -1.33
N TYR A 12 0.58 9.93 -1.53
CA TYR A 12 1.86 9.24 -1.53
C TYR A 12 2.30 8.80 -0.13
N ASP A 13 2.07 9.64 0.90
CA ASP A 13 2.33 9.27 2.30
C ASP A 13 1.47 8.07 2.70
N ALA A 14 0.18 8.09 2.37
CA ALA A 14 -0.71 6.96 2.62
C ALA A 14 -0.28 5.69 1.88
N ALA A 15 0.13 5.80 0.60
CA ALA A 15 0.64 4.67 -0.15
C ALA A 15 1.94 4.10 0.46
N ALA A 16 2.84 4.96 0.93
CA ALA A 16 4.07 4.54 1.59
C ALA A 16 3.78 3.80 2.89
N ASP A 17 2.92 4.35 3.76
CA ASP A 17 2.53 3.73 5.02
C ASP A 17 1.92 2.33 4.81
N GLU A 18 1.05 2.18 3.82
CA GLU A 18 0.45 0.89 3.47
C GLU A 18 1.48 -0.11 2.91
N LEU A 19 2.43 0.34 2.08
CA LEU A 19 3.52 -0.52 1.58
C LEU A 19 4.47 -0.97 2.70
N GLU A 20 4.75 -0.11 3.68
CA GLU A 20 5.55 -0.47 4.85
C GLU A 20 4.86 -1.55 5.70
N ARG A 21 3.54 -1.41 5.91
CA ARG A 21 2.72 -2.44 6.58
C ARG A 21 2.71 -3.74 5.79
N ALA A 22 2.52 -3.68 4.47
CA ALA A 22 2.58 -4.86 3.60
C ALA A 22 3.93 -5.58 3.75
N ALA A 23 5.05 -4.84 3.72
CA ALA A 23 6.38 -5.40 3.89
C ALA A 23 6.57 -6.04 5.27
N ALA A 24 6.03 -5.43 6.33
CA ALA A 24 6.05 -6.01 7.67
C ALA A 24 5.28 -7.34 7.73
N HIS A 25 4.07 -7.38 7.16
CA HIS A 25 3.27 -8.61 7.07
C HIS A 25 3.98 -9.71 6.26
N CYS A 26 4.63 -9.38 5.14
CA CYS A 26 5.44 -10.33 4.37
C CYS A 26 6.58 -10.94 5.20
N ARG A 27 7.30 -10.12 5.97
CA ARG A 27 8.39 -10.60 6.84
C ARG A 27 7.87 -11.54 7.92
N THR A 28 6.74 -11.21 8.56
CA THR A 28 6.11 -12.06 9.58
C THR A 28 5.57 -13.37 8.99
N ALA A 29 4.90 -13.32 7.83
CA ALA A 29 4.42 -14.52 7.13
C ALA A 29 5.58 -15.46 6.79
N ALA A 30 6.72 -14.92 6.33
CA ALA A 30 7.92 -15.71 6.07
C ALA A 30 8.50 -16.36 7.33
N GLY A 31 8.44 -15.69 8.49
CA GLY A 31 8.76 -16.29 9.79
C GLY A 31 7.87 -17.50 10.08
N HIS A 32 6.56 -17.30 10.08
CA HIS A 32 5.60 -18.38 10.32
C HIS A 32 5.73 -19.56 9.35
N PHE A 33 6.02 -19.31 8.06
CA PHE A 33 6.26 -20.40 7.11
C PHE A 33 7.52 -21.21 7.42
N ARG A 34 8.60 -20.57 7.90
CA ARG A 34 9.82 -21.29 8.33
C ARG A 34 9.56 -22.16 9.55
N ASP A 35 8.65 -21.72 10.42
CA ASP A 35 8.24 -22.44 11.64
C ASP A 35 7.07 -23.42 11.38
N ALA A 36 6.70 -23.63 10.11
CA ALA A 36 5.57 -24.49 9.68
C ALA A 36 4.19 -24.11 10.26
N GLU A 37 4.00 -22.87 10.71
CA GLU A 37 2.75 -22.32 11.24
C GLU A 37 1.81 -21.83 10.11
N VAL A 38 1.39 -22.76 9.24
CA VAL A 38 0.71 -22.45 7.96
C VAL A 38 -0.51 -21.52 8.09
N PRO A 39 -1.46 -21.73 9.02
CA PRO A 39 -2.62 -20.85 9.12
C PRO A 39 -2.26 -19.40 9.48
N ARG A 40 -1.27 -19.21 10.36
CA ARG A 40 -0.77 -17.87 10.75
C ARG A 40 -0.03 -17.22 9.59
N ALA A 41 0.81 -17.98 8.89
CA ALA A 41 1.52 -17.51 7.72
C ALA A 41 0.56 -17.00 6.63
N ALA A 42 -0.50 -17.77 6.33
CA ALA A 42 -1.51 -17.40 5.35
C ALA A 42 -2.27 -16.13 5.74
N ALA A 43 -2.64 -15.97 7.01
CA ALA A 43 -3.32 -14.76 7.49
C ALA A 43 -2.48 -13.50 7.24
N HIS A 44 -1.18 -13.53 7.56
CA HIS A 44 -0.28 -12.41 7.29
C HIS A 44 -0.06 -12.20 5.78
N ALA A 45 0.02 -13.26 4.97
CA ALA A 45 0.14 -13.13 3.53
C ALA A 45 -1.08 -12.42 2.90
N TRP A 46 -2.29 -12.74 3.36
CA TRP A 46 -3.49 -12.07 2.87
C TRP A 46 -3.61 -10.63 3.36
N ALA A 47 -3.19 -10.34 4.60
CA ALA A 47 -3.10 -8.97 5.09
C ALA A 47 -2.11 -8.13 4.27
N ALA A 48 -0.92 -8.68 3.95
CA ALA A 48 0.04 -8.01 3.08
C ALA A 48 -0.56 -7.66 1.72
N ARG A 49 -1.31 -8.59 1.11
CA ARG A 49 -2.01 -8.34 -0.16
C ARG A 49 -3.04 -7.22 -0.03
N GLY A 50 -3.79 -7.16 1.07
CA GLY A 50 -4.75 -6.09 1.34
C GLY A 50 -4.07 -4.72 1.33
N HIS A 51 -2.99 -4.57 2.11
CA HIS A 51 -2.21 -3.33 2.17
C HIS A 51 -1.63 -2.91 0.81
N VAL A 52 -1.14 -3.86 -0.01
CA VAL A 52 -0.69 -3.55 -1.38
C VAL A 52 -1.82 -2.98 -2.24
N LEU A 53 -3.04 -3.52 -2.12
CA LEU A 53 -4.19 -3.04 -2.89
C LEU A 53 -4.62 -1.63 -2.46
N GLU A 54 -4.59 -1.33 -1.15
CA GLU A 54 -4.88 0.01 -0.64
C GLU A 54 -3.83 1.05 -1.09
N ALA A 55 -2.54 0.67 -1.06
CA ALA A 55 -1.48 1.53 -1.60
C ALA A 55 -1.68 1.79 -3.11
N GLN A 56 -2.00 0.74 -3.87
CA GLN A 56 -2.29 0.87 -5.30
C GLN A 56 -3.48 1.81 -5.55
N GLN A 57 -4.53 1.74 -4.75
CA GLN A 57 -5.69 2.61 -4.87
C GLN A 57 -5.32 4.08 -4.68
N SER A 58 -4.46 4.40 -3.71
CA SER A 58 -3.97 5.76 -3.48
C SER A 58 -3.16 6.29 -4.68
N LEU A 59 -2.31 5.44 -5.25
CA LEU A 59 -1.54 5.78 -6.45
C LEU A 59 -2.44 5.97 -7.69
N ASP A 60 -3.44 5.12 -7.87
CA ASP A 60 -4.41 5.22 -8.95
C ASP A 60 -5.23 6.51 -8.85
N GLU A 61 -5.62 6.90 -7.64
CA GLU A 61 -6.35 8.15 -7.41
C GLU A 61 -5.51 9.36 -7.81
N GLN A 62 -4.24 9.39 -7.42
CA GLN A 62 -3.32 10.44 -7.85
C GLN A 62 -3.17 10.46 -9.38
N ALA A 63 -3.02 9.29 -10.02
CA ALA A 63 -2.84 9.19 -11.46
C ALA A 63 -4.07 9.71 -12.22
N ARG A 64 -5.28 9.37 -11.76
CA ARG A 64 -6.54 9.90 -12.31
C ARG A 64 -6.63 11.40 -12.14
N GLU A 65 -6.22 11.91 -10.98
CA GLU A 65 -6.22 13.34 -10.72
C GLU A 65 -5.25 14.10 -11.62
N HIS A 66 -4.07 13.55 -11.86
CA HIS A 66 -3.11 14.09 -12.81
C HIS A 66 -3.68 14.07 -14.24
N ALA A 67 -4.21 12.94 -14.69
CA ALA A 67 -4.78 12.79 -16.03
C ALA A 67 -5.95 13.75 -16.30
N ARG A 68 -6.83 14.00 -15.31
CA ARG A 68 -7.93 14.97 -15.44
C ARG A 68 -7.45 16.40 -15.69
N ARG A 69 -6.22 16.72 -15.29
CA ARG A 69 -5.67 18.09 -15.32
C ARG A 69 -4.63 18.30 -16.42
N SER A 70 -4.03 17.24 -16.91
CA SER A 70 -3.10 17.31 -18.03
C SER A 70 -3.89 17.51 -19.32
N THR A 71 -3.93 18.75 -19.82
CA THR A 71 -4.37 19.05 -21.18
C THR A 71 -3.33 18.51 -22.17
N PRO A 72 -3.71 17.82 -23.26
CA PRO A 72 -2.80 17.49 -24.35
C PRO A 72 -2.16 18.73 -24.99
#